data_AF-A0A6H1L8D5-F1
#
_entry.id   AF-A0A6H1L8D5-F1
#
_cell.length_a   1.000
_cell.length_b   1.000
_cell.length_c   1.000
_cell.angle_alpha   90.00
_cell.angle_beta   90.00
_cell.angle_gamma   90.00
#
_symmetry.space_group_name_H-M   'P 1'
#
loop_
_entity.id
_entity.type
_entity.pdbx_description
1 polymer ?
#
loop_
_entity_poly.entity_id
_entity_poly.type
_entity_poly.pdbx_seq_one_letter_code
_entity_poly.pdbx_strand_id
1 'polypeptide(L)'
;MAYDDLRSLLRALEREGDLKRIKAEVDPYLEVGEIVDRVQKAGGPALLFENVRGSAMPLAMNVFGTDRRLLKALGLKSYGEISEKIGGLLRPELPHGFVGVREAFGKLGAMTHVPPKKVKSDNAPVQEVVLHGEDVDLDALPALFTWPQDGGSFFNLGLTHTKDPESGIRNLGLYRLQRHDKRTIGMHWQIHKDSRNHYQVAARRGERLPVAIAFGCPPAVTYASTAPLPGDIDEYLFAGFIQGKRIEMVDCKTVPLQVPANAEVVLEGWLEPGEMLPEGPFGDHTGFYTPQEPFPALTIDCVTMRKRPLLQSIVVGRPPTEDGPLGRATERFFLPLLKIIVPDIVDYHLPEAGGFHNCAIVAIDKKYPKHAQKVMHAVWGAHMMSLTKLIVVVDSDCDVHDLHEVAWRALGNTDYARDLTVVEGPVDHLDHASYQQFWGGKAGIDATRKWPEEGYTRDGGWPEMVLSDPETAATVDRRWKEYGL
;
A
#
# COMPACT_ATOMS: atom_id res chain seq x y z
N MET A 1 -2.71 -18.85 9.13
CA MET A 1 -1.91 -18.91 7.89
C MET A 1 -2.64 -18.11 6.84
N ALA A 2 -1.91 -17.35 6.03
CA ALA A 2 -2.45 -16.58 4.93
C ALA A 2 -3.07 -17.49 3.85
N TYR A 3 -3.97 -16.92 3.03
CA TYR A 3 -4.63 -17.69 1.98
C TYR A 3 -3.73 -17.90 0.76
N ASP A 4 -3.89 -19.06 0.13
CA ASP A 4 -3.06 -19.52 -0.99
C ASP A 4 -3.40 -18.86 -2.31
N ASP A 5 -4.67 -18.49 -2.47
CA ASP A 5 -5.25 -17.84 -3.62
C ASP A 5 -6.43 -16.95 -3.21
N LEU A 6 -6.85 -16.05 -4.10
CA LEU A 6 -8.00 -15.17 -3.89
C LEU A 6 -9.28 -15.98 -3.61
N ARG A 7 -9.49 -17.09 -4.32
CA ARG A 7 -10.71 -17.90 -4.18
C ARG A 7 -10.88 -18.46 -2.78
N SER A 8 -9.79 -18.88 -2.14
CA SER A 8 -9.82 -19.42 -0.78
C SER A 8 -10.14 -18.33 0.25
N LEU A 9 -9.65 -17.11 0.03
CA LEU A 9 -10.03 -15.94 0.82
C LEU A 9 -11.53 -15.64 0.66
N LEU A 10 -12.02 -15.52 -0.58
CA LEU A 10 -13.44 -15.25 -0.85
C LEU A 10 -14.36 -16.30 -0.21
N ARG A 11 -14.03 -17.59 -0.31
CA ARG A 11 -14.77 -18.67 0.38
C ARG A 11 -14.76 -18.54 1.90
N ALA A 12 -13.67 -18.06 2.48
CA ALA A 12 -13.60 -17.85 3.91
C ALA A 12 -14.44 -16.65 4.37
N LEU A 13 -14.38 -15.54 3.63
CA LEU A 13 -15.23 -14.37 3.87
C LEU A 13 -16.72 -14.75 3.75
N GLU A 14 -17.09 -15.53 2.74
CA GLU A 14 -18.46 -16.00 2.55
C GLU A 14 -18.97 -16.84 3.74
N ARG A 15 -18.16 -17.78 4.24
CA ARG A 15 -18.52 -18.60 5.41
C ARG A 15 -18.73 -17.78 6.69
N GLU A 16 -18.11 -16.60 6.78
CA GLU A 16 -18.20 -15.70 7.92
C GLU A 16 -19.27 -14.63 7.75
N GLY A 17 -20.01 -14.64 6.63
CA GLY A 17 -20.99 -13.60 6.31
C GLY A 17 -20.37 -12.26 5.90
N ASP A 18 -19.06 -12.24 5.61
CA ASP A 18 -18.27 -11.05 5.28
C ASP A 18 -18.00 -10.90 3.76
N LEU A 19 -18.69 -11.70 2.94
CA LEU A 19 -18.77 -11.55 1.49
C LEU A 19 -20.24 -11.54 1.08
N LYS A 20 -20.63 -10.56 0.26
CA LYS A 20 -21.94 -10.48 -0.37
C LYS A 20 -21.82 -10.78 -1.87
N ARG A 21 -22.54 -11.80 -2.32
CA ARG A 21 -22.77 -12.06 -3.76
C ARG A 21 -23.89 -11.16 -4.28
N ILE A 22 -23.60 -10.43 -5.35
CA ILE A 22 -24.55 -9.54 -6.03
C ILE A 22 -24.94 -10.21 -7.35
N LYS A 23 -26.19 -10.68 -7.40
CA LYS A 23 -26.76 -11.39 -8.56
C LYS A 23 -27.45 -10.47 -9.56
N ALA A 24 -27.84 -9.28 -9.11
CA ALA A 24 -28.39 -8.26 -10.00
C ALA A 24 -27.35 -7.88 -11.04
N GLU A 25 -27.81 -7.61 -12.28
CA GLU A 25 -26.95 -7.00 -13.29
C GLU A 25 -26.50 -5.63 -12.78
N VAL A 26 -25.20 -5.34 -12.87
CA VAL A 26 -24.62 -4.05 -12.53
C VAL A 26 -23.81 -3.50 -13.71
N ASP A 27 -23.84 -2.19 -13.87
CA ASP A 27 -23.06 -1.49 -14.89
C ASP A 27 -21.64 -1.17 -14.37
N PRO A 28 -20.57 -1.58 -15.06
CA PRO A 28 -19.22 -1.15 -14.71
C PRO A 28 -18.99 0.35 -14.95
N TYR A 29 -19.91 1.02 -15.67
CA TYR A 29 -19.96 2.47 -15.79
C TYR A 29 -20.68 3.10 -14.60
N LEU A 30 -19.91 3.67 -13.67
CA LEU A 30 -20.32 4.40 -12.47
C LEU A 30 -21.04 3.58 -11.38
N GLU A 31 -21.93 2.65 -11.75
CA GLU A 31 -22.78 1.93 -10.79
C GLU A 31 -21.97 1.04 -9.84
N VAL A 32 -21.04 0.22 -10.35
CA VAL A 32 -20.14 -0.58 -9.50
C VAL A 32 -19.33 0.32 -8.56
N GLY A 33 -18.82 1.44 -9.08
CA GLY A 33 -18.06 2.42 -8.30
C GLY A 33 -18.85 2.96 -7.11
N GLU A 34 -20.08 3.43 -7.38
CA GLU A 34 -21.00 3.96 -6.36
C GLU A 34 -21.37 2.93 -5.30
N ILE A 35 -21.65 1.68 -5.71
CA ILE A 35 -21.96 0.60 -4.76
C ILE A 35 -20.78 0.33 -3.83
N VAL A 36 -19.57 0.18 -4.40
CA VAL A 36 -18.36 -0.11 -3.64
C VAL A 36 -18.04 1.03 -2.68
N ASP A 37 -18.13 2.28 -3.13
CA ASP A 37 -17.86 3.48 -2.31
C ASP A 37 -18.77 3.54 -1.07
N ARG A 38 -20.09 3.35 -1.25
CA ARG A 38 -21.05 3.31 -0.14
C ARG A 38 -20.80 2.17 0.82
N VAL A 39 -20.56 0.97 0.29
CA VAL A 39 -20.28 -0.22 1.11
C VAL A 39 -19.01 -0.03 1.91
N GLN A 40 -17.96 0.53 1.30
CA GLN A 40 -16.69 0.76 1.97
C GLN A 40 -16.80 1.80 3.09
N LYS A 41 -17.45 2.93 2.82
CA LYS A 41 -17.68 3.99 3.82
C LYS A 41 -18.58 3.54 4.98
N ALA A 42 -19.42 2.53 4.76
CA ALA A 42 -20.22 1.90 5.79
C ALA A 42 -19.50 0.77 6.55
N GLY A 43 -18.24 0.46 6.20
CA GLY A 43 -17.50 -0.69 6.78
C GLY A 43 -18.12 -2.04 6.40
N GLY A 44 -18.78 -2.11 5.25
CA GLY A 44 -19.53 -3.28 4.78
C GLY A 44 -18.66 -4.43 4.25
N PRO A 45 -19.30 -5.53 3.80
CA PRO A 45 -18.62 -6.77 3.43
C PRO A 45 -17.85 -6.65 2.10
N ALA A 46 -17.08 -7.68 1.77
CA ALA A 46 -16.51 -7.81 0.43
C ALA A 46 -17.65 -8.07 -0.57
N LEU A 47 -17.46 -7.71 -1.83
CA LEU A 47 -18.49 -7.83 -2.86
C LEU A 47 -18.00 -8.76 -3.96
N LEU A 48 -18.88 -9.67 -4.39
CA LEU A 48 -18.69 -10.46 -5.60
C LEU A 48 -19.87 -10.21 -6.53
N PHE A 49 -19.64 -9.39 -7.55
CA PHE A 49 -20.62 -9.14 -8.60
C PHE A 49 -20.59 -10.29 -9.61
N GLU A 50 -21.70 -11.02 -9.71
CA GLU A 50 -21.79 -12.23 -10.54
C GLU A 50 -22.29 -11.92 -11.96
N ASN A 51 -22.88 -10.75 -12.17
CA ASN A 51 -23.44 -10.31 -13.46
C ASN A 51 -23.04 -8.86 -13.75
N VAL A 52 -21.92 -8.66 -14.44
CA VAL A 52 -21.41 -7.33 -14.82
C VAL A 52 -21.74 -7.10 -16.29
N ARG A 53 -22.45 -6.01 -16.61
CA ARG A 53 -22.85 -5.68 -17.98
C ARG A 53 -21.61 -5.67 -18.89
N GLY A 54 -21.67 -6.42 -19.99
CA GLY A 54 -20.58 -6.49 -20.99
C GLY A 54 -19.46 -7.47 -20.68
N SER A 55 -19.46 -8.17 -19.53
CA SER A 55 -18.47 -9.20 -19.22
C SER A 55 -19.11 -10.45 -18.63
N ALA A 56 -18.64 -11.63 -19.07
CA ALA A 56 -19.01 -12.90 -18.44
C ALA A 56 -18.21 -13.20 -17.17
N MET A 57 -17.22 -12.37 -16.84
CA MET A 57 -16.31 -12.57 -15.72
C MET A 57 -16.87 -11.90 -14.45
N PRO A 58 -17.05 -12.66 -13.34
CA PRO A 58 -17.40 -12.05 -12.07
C PRO A 58 -16.34 -11.06 -11.59
N LEU A 59 -16.76 -10.05 -10.84
CA LEU A 59 -15.89 -9.00 -10.32
C LEU A 59 -15.88 -9.02 -8.79
N ALA A 60 -14.71 -9.28 -8.20
CA ALA A 60 -14.46 -9.19 -6.77
C ALA A 60 -13.95 -7.78 -6.42
N MET A 61 -14.65 -7.12 -5.49
CA MET A 61 -14.35 -5.76 -5.04
C MET A 61 -14.37 -5.71 -3.52
N ASN A 62 -13.78 -4.68 -2.94
CA ASN A 62 -13.80 -4.45 -1.50
C ASN A 62 -13.24 -5.66 -0.72
N VAL A 63 -12.26 -6.38 -1.27
CA VAL A 63 -11.71 -7.58 -0.65
C VAL A 63 -10.86 -7.23 0.59
N PHE A 64 -10.17 -6.08 0.54
CA PHE A 64 -9.28 -5.59 1.59
C PHE A 64 -9.86 -4.44 2.41
N GLY A 65 -11.12 -4.04 2.19
CA GLY A 65 -11.63 -2.74 2.67
C GLY A 65 -11.80 -2.57 4.18
N THR A 66 -11.41 -3.53 5.01
CA THR A 66 -11.33 -3.32 6.47
C THR A 66 -10.04 -3.91 7.00
N ASP A 67 -9.49 -3.35 8.08
CA ASP A 67 -8.34 -3.92 8.79
C ASP A 67 -8.52 -5.40 9.11
N ARG A 68 -9.72 -5.79 9.59
CA ARG A 68 -10.05 -7.20 9.88
C ARG A 68 -9.87 -8.10 8.66
N ARG A 69 -10.39 -7.68 7.49
CA ARG A 69 -10.28 -8.44 6.23
C ARG A 69 -8.84 -8.50 5.73
N LEU A 70 -8.09 -7.40 5.80
CA LEU A 70 -6.69 -7.39 5.39
C LEU A 70 -5.84 -8.29 6.30
N LEU A 71 -5.93 -8.14 7.62
CA LEU A 71 -5.24 -9.00 8.59
C LEU A 71 -5.56 -10.47 8.35
N LYS A 72 -6.84 -10.79 8.15
CA LYS A 72 -7.30 -12.14 7.80
C LYS A 72 -6.65 -12.64 6.50
N ALA A 73 -6.65 -11.82 5.45
CA ALA A 73 -6.07 -12.16 4.15
C ALA A 73 -4.57 -12.50 4.25
N LEU A 74 -3.86 -11.75 5.10
CA LEU A 74 -2.44 -11.95 5.41
C LEU A 74 -2.20 -13.02 6.50
N GLY A 75 -3.26 -13.61 7.05
CA GLY A 75 -3.17 -14.65 8.08
C GLY A 75 -2.65 -14.18 9.44
N LEU A 76 -2.88 -12.90 9.76
CA LEU A 76 -2.43 -12.20 10.96
C LEU A 76 -3.59 -11.94 11.92
N LYS A 77 -3.30 -11.83 13.22
CA LYS A 77 -4.28 -11.41 14.24
C LYS A 77 -4.25 -9.91 14.52
N SER A 78 -3.09 -9.29 14.35
CA SER A 78 -2.87 -7.87 14.53
C SER A 78 -1.73 -7.41 13.64
N TYR A 79 -1.65 -6.09 13.39
CA TYR A 79 -0.53 -5.54 12.64
C TYR A 79 0.82 -5.73 13.35
N GLY A 80 0.81 -5.79 14.69
CA GLY A 80 2.01 -5.96 15.51
C GLY A 80 2.73 -7.30 15.29
N GLU A 81 2.03 -8.36 14.89
CA GLU A 81 2.65 -9.67 14.65
C GLU A 81 3.76 -9.61 13.57
N ILE A 82 3.60 -8.77 12.54
CA ILE A 82 4.64 -8.59 11.51
C ILE A 82 5.71 -7.63 11.98
N SER A 83 5.35 -6.55 12.68
CA SER A 83 6.35 -5.63 13.24
C SER A 83 7.32 -6.37 14.17
N GLU A 84 6.83 -7.33 14.95
CA GLU A 84 7.67 -8.22 15.78
C GLU A 84 8.56 -9.14 14.94
N LYS A 85 8.02 -9.76 13.88
CA LYS A 85 8.80 -10.63 12.97
C LYS A 85 9.89 -9.86 12.23
N ILE A 86 9.56 -8.68 11.68
CA ILE A 86 10.51 -7.79 10.98
C ILE A 86 11.53 -7.23 11.98
N GLY A 87 11.09 -6.77 13.15
CA GLY A 87 11.98 -6.33 14.22
C GLY A 87 12.94 -7.43 14.69
N GLY A 88 12.47 -8.68 14.75
CA GLY A 88 13.30 -9.85 15.07
C GLY A 88 14.37 -10.15 14.03
N LEU A 89 14.10 -9.92 12.74
CA LEU A 89 15.10 -10.04 11.66
C LEU A 89 16.18 -8.96 11.74
N LEU A 90 15.81 -7.77 12.19
CA LEU A 90 16.67 -6.58 12.19
C LEU A 90 17.51 -6.43 13.45
N ARG A 91 17.28 -7.25 14.48
CA ARG A 91 18.13 -7.29 15.68
C ARG A 91 19.40 -8.09 15.35
N PRO A 92 20.59 -7.46 15.28
CA PRO A 92 21.82 -8.21 15.43
C PRO A 92 21.86 -8.71 16.87
N GLU A 93 21.39 -9.93 17.12
CA GLU A 93 21.86 -10.66 18.29
C GLU A 93 23.37 -10.85 18.08
N LEU A 94 24.19 -9.93 18.63
CA LEU A 94 25.64 -10.15 18.74
C LEU A 94 25.81 -11.39 19.62
N PRO A 95 26.16 -12.56 19.06
CA PRO A 95 26.24 -13.76 19.86
C PRO A 95 27.52 -13.65 20.67
N HIS A 96 27.38 -13.48 21.98
CA HIS A 96 28.51 -13.74 22.88
C HIS A 96 28.72 -15.25 22.95
N GLY A 97 29.65 -15.76 22.14
CA GLY A 97 30.16 -17.13 22.22
C GLY A 97 29.62 -18.13 21.19
N PHE A 98 30.34 -19.24 21.03
CA PHE A 98 30.10 -20.29 20.01
C PHE A 98 28.73 -20.99 20.13
N VAL A 99 28.05 -20.89 21.28
CA VAL A 99 26.72 -21.50 21.51
C VAL A 99 25.59 -20.63 20.96
N GLY A 100 25.71 -19.29 21.06
CA GLY A 100 24.72 -18.35 20.53
C GLY A 100 24.61 -18.36 19.01
N VAL A 101 25.69 -18.72 18.31
CA VAL A 101 25.69 -18.89 16.86
C VAL A 101 24.75 -20.03 16.44
N ARG A 102 24.74 -21.15 17.16
CA ARG A 102 23.91 -22.32 16.79
C ARG A 102 22.41 -22.09 17.04
N GLU A 103 22.08 -21.26 18.03
CA GLU A 103 20.71 -20.89 18.38
C GLU A 103 20.15 -19.78 17.45
N ALA A 104 20.99 -18.80 17.08
CA ALA A 104 20.69 -17.81 16.04
C ALA A 104 20.47 -18.48 14.66
N PHE A 105 21.29 -19.48 14.31
CA PHE A 105 21.09 -20.28 13.09
C PHE A 105 19.84 -21.17 13.16
N GLY A 106 19.46 -21.66 14.34
CA GLY A 106 18.23 -22.42 14.55
C GLY A 106 16.96 -21.58 14.34
N LYS A 107 16.97 -20.31 14.77
CA LYS A 107 15.90 -19.33 14.49
C LYS A 107 15.90 -18.86 13.04
N LEU A 108 17.07 -18.67 12.43
CA LEU A 108 17.18 -18.41 10.98
C LEU A 108 16.62 -19.58 10.16
N GLY A 109 16.76 -20.83 10.63
CA GLY A 109 16.17 -22.01 10.00
C GLY A 109 14.63 -22.05 10.02
N ALA A 110 13.98 -21.33 10.94
CA ALA A 110 12.52 -21.15 11.00
C ALA A 110 12.04 -19.99 10.12
N MET A 111 12.91 -19.02 9.83
CA MET A 111 12.72 -18.03 8.78
C MET A 111 13.38 -18.53 7.52
N THR A 112 12.80 -19.59 6.95
CA THR A 112 13.11 -20.01 5.60
C THR A 112 13.18 -18.76 4.73
N HIS A 113 14.35 -18.44 4.16
CA HIS A 113 14.37 -17.67 2.93
C HIS A 113 13.52 -18.48 1.98
N VAL A 114 12.33 -17.97 1.65
CA VAL A 114 11.34 -18.72 0.89
C VAL A 114 11.32 -18.19 -0.54
N PRO A 115 12.42 -18.36 -1.33
CA PRO A 115 12.43 -17.85 -2.69
C PRO A 115 11.27 -18.49 -3.45
N PRO A 116 10.69 -17.76 -4.41
CA PRO A 116 9.57 -18.26 -5.18
C PRO A 116 9.89 -19.60 -5.82
N LYS A 117 8.89 -20.49 -5.86
CA LYS A 117 9.02 -21.82 -6.44
C LYS A 117 8.48 -21.79 -7.86
N LYS A 118 9.32 -22.11 -8.83
CA LYS A 118 8.88 -22.30 -10.21
C LYS A 118 8.04 -23.59 -10.33
N VAL A 119 6.88 -23.49 -10.98
CA VAL A 119 6.03 -24.62 -11.36
C VAL A 119 5.93 -24.75 -12.88
N LYS A 120 5.54 -25.93 -13.36
CA LYS A 120 5.27 -26.18 -14.78
C LYS A 120 3.90 -25.61 -15.15
N SER A 121 3.69 -25.30 -16.44
CA SER A 121 2.41 -24.82 -16.99
C SER A 121 1.22 -25.71 -16.59
N ASP A 122 1.39 -27.03 -16.61
CA ASP A 122 0.30 -27.97 -16.29
C ASP A 122 -0.17 -27.87 -14.83
N ASN A 123 0.65 -27.29 -13.96
CA ASN A 123 0.36 -27.06 -12.55
C ASN A 123 0.02 -25.59 -12.25
N ALA A 124 -0.18 -24.75 -13.28
CA ALA A 124 -0.49 -23.34 -13.13
C ALA A 124 -1.92 -23.05 -13.61
N PRO A 125 -2.90 -22.95 -12.70
CA PRO A 125 -4.29 -22.71 -13.06
C PRO A 125 -4.51 -21.48 -13.95
N VAL A 126 -3.69 -20.43 -13.80
CA VAL A 126 -3.81 -19.21 -14.61
C VAL A 126 -3.56 -19.45 -16.10
N GLN A 127 -2.96 -20.58 -16.50
CA GLN A 127 -2.67 -20.91 -17.91
C GLN A 127 -3.62 -21.96 -18.50
N GLU A 128 -4.77 -22.21 -17.86
CA GLU A 128 -5.76 -23.17 -18.36
C GLU A 128 -6.42 -22.73 -19.67
N VAL A 129 -6.55 -21.42 -19.88
CA VAL A 129 -7.02 -20.78 -21.12
C VAL A 129 -5.95 -19.79 -21.56
N VAL A 130 -5.64 -19.79 -22.86
CA VAL A 130 -4.62 -18.93 -23.45
C VAL A 130 -5.20 -18.33 -24.74
N LEU A 131 -5.27 -17.00 -24.80
CA LEU A 131 -5.70 -16.21 -25.95
C LEU A 131 -4.48 -15.46 -26.49
N HIS A 132 -4.28 -15.47 -27.81
CA HIS A 132 -3.11 -14.86 -28.45
C HIS A 132 -3.53 -13.97 -29.63
N GLY A 133 -2.79 -12.90 -29.86
CA GLY A 133 -2.95 -12.04 -31.03
C GLY A 133 -4.38 -11.49 -31.14
N GLU A 134 -5.07 -11.82 -32.23
CA GLU A 134 -6.42 -11.32 -32.53
C GLU A 134 -7.51 -11.87 -31.59
N ASP A 135 -7.25 -12.97 -30.88
CA ASP A 135 -8.18 -13.52 -29.87
C ASP A 135 -8.17 -12.73 -28.56
N VAL A 136 -7.21 -11.80 -28.40
CA VAL A 136 -7.13 -10.92 -27.23
C VAL A 136 -8.20 -9.84 -27.36
N ASP A 137 -9.11 -9.79 -26.38
CA ASP A 137 -10.12 -8.75 -26.26
C ASP A 137 -10.22 -8.24 -24.82
N LEU A 138 -9.59 -7.10 -24.55
CA LEU A 138 -9.67 -6.42 -23.26
C LEU A 138 -11.08 -5.91 -22.94
N ASP A 139 -11.97 -5.78 -23.94
CA ASP A 139 -13.37 -5.38 -23.70
C ASP A 139 -14.17 -6.48 -23.00
N ALA A 140 -13.69 -7.73 -23.04
CA ALA A 140 -14.31 -8.85 -22.33
C ALA A 140 -14.01 -8.83 -20.81
N LEU A 141 -13.02 -8.07 -20.36
CA LEU A 141 -12.67 -7.93 -18.94
C LEU A 141 -13.48 -6.78 -18.29
N PRO A 142 -13.97 -6.93 -17.06
CA PRO A 142 -14.77 -5.90 -16.40
C PRO A 142 -13.89 -4.73 -15.90
N ALA A 143 -13.48 -3.85 -16.82
CA ALA A 143 -12.82 -2.59 -16.52
C ALA A 143 -13.82 -1.58 -15.94
N LEU A 144 -13.39 -0.73 -15.01
CA LEU A 144 -14.28 0.19 -14.28
C LEU A 144 -14.15 1.62 -14.81
N PHE A 145 -15.28 2.25 -15.13
CA PHE A 145 -15.35 3.71 -15.26
C PHE A 145 -15.96 4.22 -13.96
N THR A 146 -15.13 4.73 -13.04
CA THR A 146 -15.52 4.82 -11.62
C THR A 146 -16.18 6.14 -11.31
N TRP A 147 -15.60 7.24 -11.80
CA TRP A 147 -16.06 8.58 -11.51
C TRP A 147 -16.47 9.34 -12.77
N PRO A 148 -17.41 10.30 -12.70
CA PRO A 148 -18.04 10.88 -13.89
C PRO A 148 -17.07 11.57 -14.87
N GLN A 149 -15.95 12.11 -14.38
CA GLN A 149 -14.93 12.79 -15.19
C GLN A 149 -13.68 11.93 -15.45
N ASP A 150 -13.72 10.63 -15.16
CA ASP A 150 -12.65 9.72 -15.55
C ASP A 150 -12.48 9.72 -17.09
N GLY A 151 -11.24 9.68 -17.56
CA GLY A 151 -10.89 9.72 -18.98
C GLY A 151 -11.16 8.42 -19.74
N GLY A 152 -11.59 7.37 -19.04
CA GLY A 152 -11.83 6.05 -19.62
C GLY A 152 -12.16 4.99 -18.56
N SER A 153 -12.13 3.73 -18.97
CA SER A 153 -12.25 2.60 -18.06
C SER A 153 -10.88 2.10 -17.62
N PHE A 154 -10.75 1.72 -16.35
CA PHE A 154 -9.48 1.36 -15.73
C PHE A 154 -9.52 -0.03 -15.09
N PHE A 155 -8.37 -0.69 -15.10
CA PHE A 155 -8.07 -1.81 -14.22
C PHE A 155 -7.23 -1.29 -13.06
N ASN A 156 -7.81 -1.19 -11.86
CA ASN A 156 -7.21 -0.45 -10.73
C ASN A 156 -6.32 -1.32 -9.82
N LEU A 157 -6.29 -2.64 -10.03
CA LEU A 157 -5.59 -3.59 -9.17
C LEU A 157 -4.65 -4.51 -9.97
N GLY A 158 -3.95 -3.96 -10.97
CA GLY A 158 -3.05 -4.70 -11.84
C GLY A 158 -1.65 -4.85 -11.25
N LEU A 159 -1.28 -6.07 -10.87
CA LEU A 159 0.06 -6.39 -10.40
C LEU A 159 1.01 -6.51 -11.58
N THR A 160 1.77 -5.45 -11.82
CA THR A 160 2.64 -5.30 -12.98
C THR A 160 4.04 -5.79 -12.67
N HIS A 161 4.54 -6.64 -13.56
CA HIS A 161 5.84 -7.27 -13.49
C HIS A 161 6.71 -6.70 -14.58
N THR A 162 7.90 -6.26 -14.20
CA THR A 162 8.96 -5.84 -15.12
C THR A 162 10.30 -6.38 -14.65
N LYS A 163 11.30 -6.34 -15.54
CA LYS A 163 12.69 -6.56 -15.18
C LYS A 163 13.54 -5.42 -15.73
N ASP A 164 14.51 -4.98 -14.95
CA ASP A 164 15.54 -4.08 -15.42
C ASP A 164 16.30 -4.73 -16.60
N PRO A 165 16.32 -4.10 -17.79
CA PRO A 165 17.07 -4.61 -18.93
C PRO A 165 18.58 -4.76 -18.68
N GLU A 166 19.17 -3.97 -17.77
CA GLU A 166 20.60 -4.02 -17.45
C GLU A 166 20.91 -5.04 -16.35
N SER A 167 20.29 -4.90 -15.19
CA SER A 167 20.62 -5.74 -14.02
C SER A 167 19.87 -7.07 -14.00
N GLY A 168 18.75 -7.17 -14.73
CA GLY A 168 17.84 -8.33 -14.69
C GLY A 168 17.01 -8.41 -13.40
N ILE A 169 17.13 -7.43 -12.50
CA ILE A 169 16.36 -7.35 -11.25
C ILE A 169 14.88 -7.18 -11.59
N ARG A 170 14.03 -7.94 -10.90
CA ARG A 170 12.58 -7.88 -11.02
C ARG A 170 12.02 -6.71 -10.19
N ASN A 171 10.93 -6.13 -10.67
CA ASN A 171 10.02 -5.34 -9.85
C ASN A 171 8.58 -5.88 -9.97
N LEU A 172 7.84 -5.78 -8.86
CA LEU A 172 6.41 -6.02 -8.78
C LEU A 172 5.74 -4.79 -8.17
N GLY A 173 4.91 -4.10 -8.95
CA GLY A 173 4.15 -2.96 -8.46
C GLY A 173 2.67 -3.07 -8.76
N LEU A 174 1.86 -2.45 -7.90
CA LEU A 174 0.43 -2.24 -8.14
C LEU A 174 0.23 -0.90 -8.85
N TYR A 175 -0.48 -0.93 -9.97
CA TYR A 175 -0.75 0.27 -10.76
C TYR A 175 -2.20 0.30 -11.25
N ARG A 176 -2.71 1.52 -11.46
CA ARG A 176 -3.91 1.75 -12.27
C ARG A 176 -3.55 1.70 -13.75
N LEU A 177 -4.45 1.16 -14.55
CA LEU A 177 -4.19 0.81 -15.94
C LEU A 177 -5.37 1.24 -16.81
N GLN A 178 -5.19 2.26 -17.65
CA GLN A 178 -6.27 2.72 -18.53
C GLN A 178 -6.40 1.80 -19.73
N ARG A 179 -7.59 1.23 -19.96
CA ARG A 179 -7.88 0.52 -21.22
C ARG A 179 -8.17 1.54 -22.31
N HIS A 180 -7.39 1.50 -23.39
CA HIS A 180 -7.61 2.35 -24.57
C HIS A 180 -8.46 1.66 -25.64
N ASP A 181 -8.19 0.38 -25.87
CA ASP A 181 -8.87 -0.45 -26.85
C ASP A 181 -8.77 -1.93 -26.45
N LYS A 182 -9.08 -2.83 -27.38
CA LYS A 182 -9.07 -4.28 -27.19
C LYS A 182 -7.71 -4.88 -26.82
N ARG A 183 -6.61 -4.17 -27.05
CA ARG A 183 -5.23 -4.69 -26.89
C ARG A 183 -4.25 -3.69 -26.29
N THR A 184 -4.64 -2.44 -26.07
CA THR A 184 -3.74 -1.39 -25.59
C THR A 184 -4.12 -0.89 -24.19
N ILE A 185 -3.11 -0.82 -23.32
CA ILE A 185 -3.23 -0.30 -21.94
C ILE A 185 -2.25 0.87 -21.72
N GLY A 186 -2.72 1.96 -21.13
CA GLY A 186 -1.87 3.05 -20.64
C GLY A 186 -1.25 2.70 -19.29
N MET A 187 0.08 2.80 -19.19
CA MET A 187 0.85 2.44 -17.98
C MET A 187 1.19 3.67 -17.15
N HIS A 188 0.29 4.06 -16.22
CA HIS A 188 0.55 5.18 -15.32
C HIS A 188 1.62 4.82 -14.27
N TRP A 189 2.89 4.94 -14.66
CA TRP A 189 4.04 4.79 -13.79
C TRP A 189 4.57 6.16 -13.37
N GLN A 190 4.27 6.53 -12.13
CA GLN A 190 4.81 7.73 -11.49
C GLN A 190 6.34 7.71 -11.47
N ILE A 191 6.95 8.89 -11.37
CA ILE A 191 8.40 9.10 -11.54
C ILE A 191 9.28 8.31 -10.55
N HIS A 192 8.77 7.99 -9.36
CA HIS A 192 9.54 7.31 -8.31
C HIS A 192 9.41 5.77 -8.33
N LYS A 193 8.73 5.20 -9.34
CA LYS A 193 8.46 3.76 -9.41
C LYS A 193 9.54 3.01 -10.18
N ASP A 194 9.96 1.85 -9.71
CA ASP A 194 11.03 1.06 -10.35
C ASP A 194 10.67 0.64 -11.77
N SER A 195 9.41 0.31 -12.04
CA SER A 195 8.94 0.01 -13.40
C SER A 195 9.13 1.20 -14.38
N ARG A 196 9.03 2.45 -13.91
CA ARG A 196 9.36 3.64 -14.71
C ARG A 196 10.85 3.69 -15.04
N ASN A 197 11.71 3.38 -14.06
CA ASN A 197 13.16 3.30 -14.26
C ASN A 197 13.52 2.20 -15.27
N HIS A 198 12.90 1.02 -15.19
CA HIS A 198 13.10 -0.06 -16.16
C HIS A 198 12.75 0.37 -17.59
N TYR A 199 11.64 1.11 -17.78
CA TYR A 199 11.28 1.67 -19.07
C TYR A 199 12.29 2.71 -19.58
N GLN A 200 12.78 3.59 -18.70
CA GLN A 200 13.81 4.56 -19.08
C GLN A 200 15.11 3.87 -19.51
N VAL A 201 15.53 2.80 -18.82
CA VAL A 201 16.68 1.97 -19.22
C VAL A 201 16.43 1.34 -20.60
N ALA A 202 15.27 0.71 -20.80
CA ALA A 202 14.89 0.10 -22.08
C ALA A 202 14.89 1.11 -23.22
N ALA A 203 14.29 2.29 -22.99
CA ALA A 203 14.21 3.36 -23.96
C ALA A 203 15.59 3.94 -24.33
N ARG A 204 16.49 4.13 -23.33
CA ARG A 204 17.88 4.55 -23.59
C ARG A 204 18.65 3.54 -24.44
N ARG A 205 18.30 2.26 -24.35
CA ARG A 205 18.90 1.17 -25.12
C ARG A 205 18.22 0.93 -26.47
N GLY A 206 17.08 1.58 -26.74
CA GLY A 206 16.27 1.30 -27.93
C GLY A 206 15.67 -0.10 -27.94
N GLU A 207 15.46 -0.69 -26.77
CA GLU A 207 14.92 -2.05 -26.59
C GLU A 207 13.48 -2.01 -26.08
N ARG A 208 12.67 -2.98 -26.51
CA ARG A 208 11.30 -3.15 -26.00
C ARG A 208 11.35 -3.64 -24.56
N LEU A 209 10.45 -3.15 -23.71
CA LEU A 209 10.32 -3.65 -22.33
C LEU A 209 9.20 -4.70 -22.24
N PRO A 210 9.48 -5.95 -21.84
CA PRO A 210 8.43 -6.93 -21.57
C PRO A 210 7.68 -6.58 -20.28
N VAL A 211 6.36 -6.74 -20.31
CA VAL A 211 5.48 -6.49 -19.16
C VAL A 211 4.48 -7.64 -19.00
N ALA A 212 4.24 -8.04 -17.76
CA ALA A 212 3.13 -8.95 -17.42
C ALA A 212 2.29 -8.36 -16.28
N ILE A 213 0.97 -8.34 -16.44
CA ILE A 213 0.04 -7.80 -15.46
C ILE A 213 -0.83 -8.94 -14.94
N ALA A 214 -0.79 -9.21 -13.64
CA ALA A 214 -1.57 -10.26 -13.01
C ALA A 214 -2.73 -9.69 -12.19
N PHE A 215 -3.89 -10.36 -12.24
CA PHE A 215 -5.09 -10.02 -11.47
C PHE A 215 -5.53 -11.22 -10.63
N GLY A 216 -6.16 -10.94 -9.49
CA GLY A 216 -6.65 -11.97 -8.57
C GLY A 216 -5.54 -12.83 -7.97
N CYS A 217 -4.38 -12.23 -7.71
CA CYS A 217 -3.21 -12.89 -7.14
C CYS A 217 -3.46 -13.34 -5.68
N PRO A 218 -2.57 -14.20 -5.13
CA PRO A 218 -2.58 -14.51 -3.70
C PRO A 218 -2.52 -13.23 -2.85
N PRO A 219 -3.30 -13.11 -1.76
CA PRO A 219 -3.41 -11.85 -1.03
C PRO A 219 -2.10 -11.27 -0.49
N ALA A 220 -1.17 -12.14 -0.05
CA ALA A 220 0.16 -11.71 0.40
C ALA A 220 0.99 -11.10 -0.74
N VAL A 221 0.82 -11.57 -1.97
CA VAL A 221 1.49 -11.02 -3.17
C VAL A 221 0.86 -9.67 -3.52
N THR A 222 -0.46 -9.56 -3.48
CA THR A 222 -1.18 -8.29 -3.71
C THR A 222 -0.71 -7.21 -2.73
N TYR A 223 -0.65 -7.52 -1.43
CA TYR A 223 -0.10 -6.58 -0.46
C TYR A 223 1.38 -6.29 -0.68
N ALA A 224 2.21 -7.30 -0.94
CA ALA A 224 3.64 -7.10 -1.15
C ALA A 224 3.93 -6.15 -2.33
N SER A 225 3.08 -6.14 -3.37
CA SER A 225 3.20 -5.23 -4.51
C SER A 225 2.93 -3.75 -4.19
N THR A 226 2.39 -3.42 -3.00
CA THR A 226 2.21 -2.04 -2.53
C THR A 226 3.28 -1.61 -1.54
N ALA A 227 4.09 -2.55 -1.05
CA ALA A 227 5.05 -2.28 0.03
C ALA A 227 6.25 -1.48 -0.50
N PRO A 228 6.70 -0.41 0.20
CA PRO A 228 7.86 0.39 -0.18
C PRO A 228 9.16 -0.32 0.23
N LEU A 229 9.45 -1.42 -0.46
CA LEU A 229 10.64 -2.23 -0.20
C LEU A 229 11.90 -1.56 -0.80
N PRO A 230 13.05 -1.70 -0.13
CA PRO A 230 14.34 -1.41 -0.75
C PRO A 230 14.50 -2.20 -2.06
N GLY A 231 15.11 -1.58 -3.09
CA GLY A 231 15.18 -2.16 -4.43
C GLY A 231 15.97 -3.47 -4.56
N ASP A 232 16.73 -3.87 -3.54
CA ASP A 232 17.41 -5.16 -3.45
C ASP A 232 16.54 -6.29 -2.86
N ILE A 233 15.37 -5.97 -2.31
CA ILE A 233 14.44 -6.93 -1.70
C ILE A 233 13.32 -7.28 -2.69
N ASP A 234 13.32 -8.52 -3.17
CA ASP A 234 12.27 -9.07 -4.04
C ASP A 234 10.92 -9.12 -3.31
N GLU A 235 9.88 -8.53 -3.91
CA GLU A 235 8.53 -8.48 -3.36
C GLU A 235 7.95 -9.90 -3.15
N TYR A 236 8.37 -10.88 -3.95
CA TYR A 236 7.98 -12.28 -3.77
C TYR A 236 8.60 -12.93 -2.54
N LEU A 237 9.82 -12.53 -2.18
CA LEU A 237 10.43 -12.98 -0.94
C LEU A 237 9.66 -12.42 0.26
N PHE A 238 9.28 -11.14 0.20
CA PHE A 238 8.47 -10.51 1.23
C PHE A 238 7.07 -11.13 1.33
N ALA A 239 6.40 -11.37 0.19
CA ALA A 239 5.12 -12.08 0.15
C ALA A 239 5.23 -13.48 0.78
N GLY A 240 6.29 -14.23 0.45
CA GLY A 240 6.53 -15.56 1.01
C GLY A 240 6.83 -15.54 2.50
N PHE A 241 7.50 -14.49 2.99
CA PHE A 241 7.72 -14.25 4.42
C PHE A 241 6.41 -13.98 5.17
N ILE A 242 5.55 -13.11 4.64
CA ILE A 242 4.22 -12.83 5.20
C ILE A 242 3.38 -14.11 5.23
N GLN A 243 3.35 -14.83 4.10
CA GLN A 243 2.54 -16.03 3.94
C GLN A 243 3.07 -17.22 4.76
N GLY A 244 4.37 -17.20 5.10
CA GLY A 244 5.08 -18.32 5.72
C GLY A 244 5.36 -19.49 4.78
N LYS A 245 5.29 -19.29 3.45
CA LYS A 245 5.48 -20.33 2.43
C LYS A 245 5.90 -19.78 1.06
N ARG A 246 6.39 -20.66 0.17
CA ARG A 246 6.86 -20.27 -1.19
C ARG A 246 5.68 -19.84 -2.04
N ILE A 247 5.83 -18.69 -2.70
CA ILE A 247 4.93 -18.29 -3.78
C ILE A 247 5.24 -19.17 -4.99
N GLU A 248 4.22 -19.85 -5.52
CA GLU A 248 4.35 -20.63 -6.74
C GLU A 248 4.22 -19.72 -7.97
N MET A 249 5.22 -19.78 -8.83
CA MET A 249 5.39 -18.90 -10.00
C MET A 249 5.45 -19.75 -11.27
N VAL A 250 4.90 -19.23 -12.36
CA VAL A 250 4.96 -19.85 -13.69
C VAL A 250 5.57 -18.88 -14.69
N ASP A 251 6.29 -19.40 -15.68
CA ASP A 251 6.78 -18.58 -16.80
C ASP A 251 5.60 -18.09 -17.63
N CYS A 252 5.65 -16.83 -18.04
CA CYS A 252 4.73 -16.23 -19.02
C CYS A 252 4.84 -16.95 -20.38
N LYS A 253 3.81 -16.83 -21.22
CA LYS A 253 3.73 -17.47 -22.54
C LYS A 253 4.49 -16.72 -23.63
N THR A 254 4.44 -15.40 -23.65
CA THR A 254 5.00 -14.56 -24.74
C THR A 254 6.11 -13.62 -24.28
N VAL A 255 6.28 -13.42 -22.98
CA VAL A 255 7.33 -12.54 -22.41
C VAL A 255 8.26 -13.29 -21.46
N PRO A 256 9.55 -12.89 -21.33
CA PRO A 256 10.53 -13.57 -20.46
C PRO A 256 10.38 -13.24 -18.96
N LEU A 257 9.14 -13.24 -18.47
CA LEU A 257 8.76 -12.94 -17.09
C LEU A 257 8.09 -14.13 -16.40
N GLN A 258 7.88 -13.99 -15.09
CA GLN A 258 7.17 -14.97 -14.27
C GLN A 258 6.07 -14.28 -13.49
N VAL A 259 4.95 -14.97 -13.33
CA VAL A 259 3.74 -14.50 -12.64
C VAL A 259 3.24 -15.54 -11.64
N PRO A 260 2.40 -15.19 -10.65
CA PRO A 260 1.86 -16.15 -9.70
C PRO A 260 1.02 -17.21 -10.41
N ALA A 261 1.31 -18.49 -10.16
CA ALA A 261 0.62 -19.60 -10.81
C ALA A 261 -0.89 -19.65 -10.49
N ASN A 262 -1.26 -19.13 -9.30
CA ASN A 262 -2.64 -19.08 -8.79
C ASN A 262 -3.34 -17.74 -9.06
N ALA A 263 -2.80 -16.88 -9.92
CA ALA A 263 -3.53 -15.70 -10.40
C ALA A 263 -4.80 -16.12 -11.18
N GLU A 264 -5.76 -15.20 -11.32
CA GLU A 264 -7.00 -15.46 -12.04
C GLU A 264 -6.88 -15.14 -13.54
N VAL A 265 -6.23 -14.02 -13.86
CA VAL A 265 -5.99 -13.51 -15.21
C VAL A 265 -4.60 -12.89 -15.28
N VAL A 266 -3.88 -13.11 -16.37
CA VAL A 266 -2.61 -12.46 -16.67
C VAL A 266 -2.64 -11.90 -18.09
N LEU A 267 -2.24 -10.64 -18.24
CA LEU A 267 -2.03 -9.97 -19.51
C LEU A 267 -0.52 -9.89 -19.76
N GLU A 268 -0.07 -10.28 -20.94
CA GLU A 268 1.34 -10.28 -21.33
C GLU A 268 1.54 -9.43 -22.59
N GLY A 269 2.56 -8.58 -22.58
CA GLY A 269 2.75 -7.63 -23.66
C GLY A 269 4.10 -6.92 -23.63
N TRP A 270 4.24 -5.95 -24.52
CA TRP A 270 5.47 -5.20 -24.72
C TRP A 270 5.20 -3.70 -24.79
N LEU A 271 6.11 -2.94 -24.20
CA LEU A 271 6.20 -1.50 -24.38
C LEU A 271 7.23 -1.19 -25.46
N GLU A 272 6.83 -0.37 -26.43
CA GLU A 272 7.74 0.23 -27.39
C GLU A 272 8.34 1.53 -26.83
N PRO A 273 9.66 1.76 -26.98
CA PRO A 273 10.26 3.04 -26.65
C PRO A 273 9.62 4.21 -27.41
N GLY A 274 9.16 5.22 -26.68
CA GLY A 274 8.59 6.45 -27.24
C GLY A 274 7.11 6.38 -27.61
N GLU A 275 6.47 5.21 -27.56
CA GLU A 275 5.03 5.10 -27.75
C GLU A 275 4.28 5.46 -26.47
N MET A 276 3.54 6.56 -26.54
CA MET A 276 2.84 7.16 -25.40
C MET A 276 1.39 7.44 -25.76
N LEU A 277 0.49 7.23 -24.80
CA LEU A 277 -0.94 7.55 -24.91
C LEU A 277 -1.39 8.46 -23.76
N PRO A 278 -2.43 9.28 -23.97
CA PRO A 278 -2.98 10.12 -22.91
C PRO A 278 -3.68 9.27 -21.85
N GLU A 279 -3.23 9.33 -20.60
CA GLU A 279 -3.93 8.71 -19.45
C GLU A 279 -4.65 9.77 -18.63
N GLY A 280 -5.82 9.44 -18.09
CA GLY A 280 -6.63 10.32 -17.26
C GLY A 280 -7.56 11.25 -18.05
N PRO A 281 -8.27 12.17 -17.39
CA PRO A 281 -8.26 12.42 -15.95
C PRO A 281 -8.70 11.20 -15.13
N PHE A 282 -8.35 11.13 -13.85
CA PHE A 282 -8.70 9.99 -12.99
C PHE A 282 -8.97 10.43 -11.57
N GLY A 283 -10.11 10.04 -10.99
CA GLY A 283 -10.42 10.30 -9.58
C GLY A 283 -9.56 9.45 -8.66
N ASP A 284 -8.59 10.09 -8.00
CA ASP A 284 -7.53 9.38 -7.26
C ASP A 284 -7.74 9.39 -5.74
N HIS A 285 -6.91 8.66 -5.00
CA HIS A 285 -6.88 8.56 -3.54
C HIS A 285 -6.73 9.91 -2.81
N THR A 286 -6.29 10.95 -3.52
CA THR A 286 -6.25 12.32 -3.00
C THR A 286 -7.66 12.93 -2.86
N GLY A 287 -8.68 12.32 -3.47
CA GLY A 287 -10.03 12.85 -3.60
C GLY A 287 -10.22 13.84 -4.75
N PHE A 288 -9.22 14.01 -5.61
CA PHE A 288 -9.25 14.92 -6.76
C PHE A 288 -8.97 14.18 -8.06
N TYR A 289 -9.39 14.79 -9.17
CA TYR A 289 -9.01 14.32 -10.50
C TYR A 289 -7.56 14.67 -10.78
N THR A 290 -6.74 13.66 -11.01
CA THR A 290 -5.39 13.87 -11.56
C THR A 290 -5.52 14.29 -13.02
N PRO A 291 -4.72 15.27 -13.48
CA PRO A 291 -4.78 15.75 -14.85
C PRO A 291 -4.40 14.66 -15.85
N GLN A 292 -4.76 14.89 -17.12
CA GLN A 292 -4.35 14.02 -18.21
C GLN A 292 -2.86 14.22 -18.51
N GLU A 293 -2.09 13.13 -18.57
CA GLU A 293 -0.65 13.15 -18.90
C GLU A 293 -0.31 12.00 -19.88
N PRO A 294 0.76 12.13 -20.68
CA PRO A 294 1.19 11.05 -21.57
C PRO A 294 1.94 9.95 -20.81
N PHE A 295 1.52 8.70 -20.98
CA PHE A 295 2.16 7.51 -20.38
C PHE A 295 2.48 6.43 -21.42
N PRO A 296 3.44 5.52 -21.14
CA PRO A 296 3.81 4.45 -22.05
C PRO A 296 2.61 3.56 -22.40
N ALA A 297 2.49 3.20 -23.67
CA ALA A 297 1.40 2.39 -24.21
C ALA A 297 1.81 0.92 -24.32
N LEU A 298 1.22 0.07 -23.48
CA LEU A 298 1.46 -1.37 -23.48
C LEU A 298 0.55 -2.07 -24.47
N THR A 299 1.16 -2.75 -25.46
CA THR A 299 0.44 -3.62 -26.37
C THR A 299 0.38 -5.04 -25.81
N ILE A 300 -0.82 -5.60 -25.66
CA ILE A 300 -1.07 -6.95 -25.16
C ILE A 300 -1.07 -7.95 -26.32
N ASP A 301 -0.23 -8.97 -26.18
CA ASP A 301 -0.05 -10.07 -27.14
C ASP A 301 -0.72 -11.37 -26.69
N CYS A 302 -0.86 -11.55 -25.37
CA CYS A 302 -1.39 -12.76 -24.79
C CYS A 302 -2.19 -12.47 -23.54
N VAL A 303 -3.31 -13.18 -23.39
CA VAL A 303 -4.07 -13.23 -22.15
C VAL A 303 -4.14 -14.69 -21.71
N THR A 304 -3.67 -14.98 -20.51
CA THR A 304 -3.88 -16.28 -19.86
C THR A 304 -4.87 -16.13 -18.72
N MET A 305 -5.73 -17.12 -18.54
CA MET A 305 -6.69 -17.12 -17.43
C MET A 305 -7.07 -18.54 -17.01
N ARG A 306 -7.65 -18.64 -15.81
CA ARG A 306 -8.32 -19.87 -15.36
C ARG A 306 -9.57 -20.15 -16.20
N LYS A 307 -10.09 -21.38 -16.24
CA LYS A 307 -11.32 -21.74 -17.00
C LYS A 307 -12.59 -21.01 -16.57
N ARG A 308 -12.67 -20.61 -15.30
CA ARG A 308 -13.81 -19.87 -14.72
C ARG A 308 -13.25 -18.68 -13.96
N PRO A 309 -12.63 -17.73 -14.66
CA PRO A 309 -11.88 -16.66 -14.04
C PRO A 309 -12.82 -15.70 -13.31
N LEU A 310 -12.27 -14.94 -12.38
CA LEU A 310 -12.90 -13.74 -11.85
C LEU A 310 -11.86 -12.62 -11.85
N LEU A 311 -12.30 -11.38 -12.06
CA LEU A 311 -11.40 -10.23 -11.94
C LEU A 311 -11.46 -9.70 -10.51
N GLN A 312 -10.33 -9.25 -9.99
CA GLN A 312 -10.28 -8.47 -8.76
C GLN A 312 -9.91 -7.03 -9.11
N SER A 313 -10.66 -6.07 -8.59
CA SER A 313 -10.35 -4.65 -8.72
C SER A 313 -10.61 -3.91 -7.42
N ILE A 314 -10.35 -2.61 -7.43
CA ILE A 314 -10.49 -1.69 -6.30
C ILE A 314 -11.07 -0.35 -6.79
N VAL A 315 -11.71 0.38 -5.88
CA VAL A 315 -12.10 1.78 -6.08
C VAL A 315 -11.24 2.66 -5.19
N VAL A 316 -10.66 3.70 -5.78
CA VAL A 316 -9.96 4.78 -5.10
C VAL A 316 -10.68 6.09 -5.38
N GLY A 317 -10.50 7.08 -4.52
CA GLY A 317 -11.20 8.35 -4.58
C GLY A 317 -11.04 9.11 -3.26
N ARG A 318 -12.05 9.88 -2.88
CA ARG A 318 -12.03 10.57 -1.59
C ARG A 318 -12.04 9.55 -0.44
N PRO A 319 -11.01 9.55 0.46
CA PRO A 319 -10.94 8.60 1.55
C PRO A 319 -12.15 8.75 2.51
N PRO A 320 -12.55 7.66 3.20
CA PRO A 320 -11.92 6.35 3.22
C PRO A 320 -12.27 5.49 2.00
N THR A 321 -11.29 4.74 1.49
CA THR A 321 -11.40 3.80 0.37
C THR A 321 -10.69 2.47 0.72
N GLU A 322 -10.72 1.47 -0.16
CA GLU A 322 -10.21 0.12 0.15
C GLU A 322 -8.67 0.07 0.33
N ASP A 323 -7.95 1.09 -0.12
CA ASP A 323 -6.53 1.33 0.11
C ASP A 323 -6.19 1.79 1.54
N GLY A 324 -7.18 2.24 2.33
CA GLY A 324 -7.10 2.53 3.78
C GLY A 324 -6.29 1.48 4.57
N PRO A 325 -6.82 0.25 4.68
CA PRO A 325 -6.13 -0.84 5.37
C PRO A 325 -4.76 -1.17 4.78
N LEU A 326 -4.57 -1.09 3.45
CA LEU A 326 -3.28 -1.37 2.79
C LEU A 326 -2.21 -0.35 3.22
N GLY A 327 -2.57 0.93 3.25
CA GLY A 327 -1.72 2.01 3.75
C GLY A 327 -1.40 1.83 5.23
N ARG A 328 -2.39 1.47 6.05
CA ARG A 328 -2.21 1.20 7.49
C ARG A 328 -1.30 0.00 7.74
N ALA A 329 -1.43 -1.07 6.98
CA ALA A 329 -0.52 -2.21 7.06
C ALA A 329 0.92 -1.80 6.71
N THR A 330 1.10 -0.97 5.68
CA THR A 330 2.40 -0.43 5.29
C THR A 330 3.01 0.41 6.40
N GLU A 331 2.22 1.32 6.97
CA GLU A 331 2.60 2.12 8.14
C GLU A 331 3.10 1.23 9.30
N ARG A 332 2.32 0.22 9.71
CA ARG A 332 2.68 -0.64 10.84
C ARG A 332 3.86 -1.57 10.56
N PHE A 333 3.96 -2.14 9.36
CA PHE A 333 5.02 -3.12 9.04
C PHE A 333 6.38 -2.45 8.87
N PHE A 334 6.42 -1.20 8.42
CA PHE A 334 7.66 -0.46 8.22
C PHE A 334 8.09 0.39 9.42
N LEU A 335 7.25 0.50 10.46
CA LEU A 335 7.62 1.15 11.72
C LEU A 335 8.96 0.69 12.30
N PRO A 336 9.26 -0.63 12.43
CA PRO A 336 10.55 -1.07 12.93
C PRO A 336 11.75 -0.56 12.12
N LEU A 337 11.62 -0.46 10.79
CA LEU A 337 12.67 0.05 9.91
C LEU A 337 12.90 1.54 10.12
N LEU A 338 11.84 2.32 10.26
CA LEU A 338 11.97 3.75 10.55
C LEU A 338 12.62 3.98 11.93
N LYS A 339 12.30 3.16 12.93
CA LYS A 339 12.93 3.20 14.27
C LYS A 339 14.43 2.84 14.24
N ILE A 340 14.93 2.13 13.22
CA ILE A 340 16.38 1.92 13.07
C ILE A 340 17.06 3.21 12.62
N ILE A 341 16.43 3.92 11.69
CA ILE A 341 16.96 5.19 11.15
C ILE A 341 16.81 6.30 12.20
N VAL A 342 15.70 6.32 12.93
CA VAL A 342 15.35 7.32 13.95
C VAL A 342 14.94 6.62 15.25
N PRO A 343 15.89 6.19 16.10
CA PRO A 343 15.64 5.39 17.30
C PRO A 343 14.76 6.04 18.36
N ASP A 344 14.67 7.36 18.31
CA ASP A 344 13.91 8.15 19.28
C ASP A 344 12.41 8.23 18.94
N ILE A 345 11.98 7.73 17.78
CA ILE A 345 10.56 7.57 17.47
C ILE A 345 9.99 6.49 18.39
N VAL A 346 8.86 6.77 19.04
CA VAL A 346 8.09 5.81 19.84
C VAL A 346 7.07 5.13 18.95
N ASP A 347 6.27 5.94 18.25
CA ASP A 347 5.30 5.52 17.25
C ASP A 347 5.09 6.64 16.22
N TYR A 348 4.46 6.33 15.09
CA TYR A 348 3.92 7.34 14.17
C TYR A 348 2.55 6.95 13.65
N HIS A 349 1.84 7.89 13.02
CA HIS A 349 0.60 7.64 12.30
C HIS A 349 0.57 8.47 11.01
N LEU A 350 0.03 7.87 9.95
CA LEU A 350 -0.20 8.39 8.61
C LEU A 350 -1.72 8.40 8.39
N PRO A 351 -2.43 9.46 8.80
CA PRO A 351 -3.88 9.49 8.74
C PRO A 351 -4.40 9.34 7.32
N GLU A 352 -5.46 8.56 7.13
CA GLU A 352 -6.16 8.45 5.84
C GLU A 352 -6.65 9.81 5.33
N ALA A 353 -7.03 10.72 6.24
CA ALA A 353 -7.41 12.10 5.91
C ALA A 353 -6.25 12.90 5.28
N GLY A 354 -5.01 12.52 5.52
CA GLY A 354 -3.82 13.07 4.86
C GLY A 354 -3.44 12.34 3.58
N GLY A 355 -4.27 11.44 3.04
CA GLY A 355 -3.87 10.55 1.94
C GLY A 355 -2.67 9.69 2.33
N PHE A 356 -2.58 9.31 3.61
CA PHE A 356 -1.45 8.64 4.26
C PHE A 356 -0.19 9.49 4.32
N HIS A 357 0.45 9.74 3.18
CA HIS A 357 1.79 10.31 3.16
C HIS A 357 1.81 11.84 3.27
N ASN A 358 0.73 12.60 3.03
CA ASN A 358 0.83 14.06 3.17
C ASN A 358 0.98 14.53 4.62
N CYS A 359 0.58 13.72 5.60
CA CYS A 359 0.72 14.05 7.02
C CYS A 359 1.28 12.86 7.81
N ALA A 360 2.37 13.10 8.54
CA ALA A 360 2.89 12.16 9.53
C ALA A 360 2.81 12.77 10.93
N ILE A 361 2.18 12.04 11.85
CA ILE A 361 2.17 12.36 13.27
C ILE A 361 3.18 11.45 13.93
N VAL A 362 4.15 11.99 14.68
CA VAL A 362 5.29 11.24 15.21
C VAL A 362 5.43 11.50 16.70
N ALA A 363 5.29 10.44 17.51
CA ALA A 363 5.60 10.50 18.93
C ALA A 363 7.08 10.22 19.15
N ILE A 364 7.75 11.03 19.96
CA ILE A 364 9.19 10.90 20.22
C ILE A 364 9.50 10.81 21.71
N ASP A 365 10.50 10.01 22.05
CA ASP A 365 11.18 10.07 23.35
C ASP A 365 12.15 11.27 23.33
N LYS A 366 11.65 12.44 23.75
CA LYS A 366 12.40 13.69 23.69
C LYS A 366 13.56 13.70 24.70
N LYS A 367 14.80 13.83 24.21
CA LYS A 367 16.03 13.72 25.03
C LYS A 367 16.87 14.99 25.13
N TYR A 368 16.68 15.93 24.20
CA TYR A 368 17.47 17.16 24.15
C TYR A 368 16.69 18.30 23.47
N PRO A 369 17.13 19.56 23.64
CA PRO A 369 16.52 20.71 22.97
C PRO A 369 16.53 20.54 21.45
N LYS A 370 15.44 20.95 20.80
CA LYS A 370 15.27 20.89 19.34
C LYS A 370 15.28 19.48 18.74
N HIS A 371 14.98 18.47 19.56
CA HIS A 371 14.91 17.08 19.09
C HIS A 371 13.82 16.87 18.03
N ALA A 372 12.69 17.55 18.16
CA ALA A 372 11.60 17.46 17.20
C ALA A 372 12.04 17.86 15.78
N GLN A 373 12.81 18.93 15.64
CA GLN A 373 13.34 19.41 14.35
C GLN A 373 14.30 18.38 13.74
N LYS A 374 15.18 17.76 14.55
CA LYS A 374 16.03 16.66 14.06
C LYS A 374 15.20 15.51 13.51
N VAL A 375 14.14 15.12 14.21
CA VAL A 375 13.23 14.04 13.76
C VAL A 375 12.52 14.43 12.46
N MET A 376 12.00 15.66 12.34
CA MET A 376 11.39 16.16 11.11
C MET A 376 12.34 16.03 9.91
N HIS A 377 13.59 16.50 10.04
CA HIS A 377 14.58 16.40 8.96
C HIS A 377 14.99 14.96 8.65
N ALA A 378 15.04 14.08 9.65
CA ALA A 378 15.31 12.67 9.42
C ALA A 378 14.17 11.98 8.64
N VAL A 379 12.91 12.28 8.98
CA VAL A 379 11.73 11.77 8.27
C VAL A 379 11.68 12.31 6.83
N TRP A 380 11.93 13.61 6.63
CA TRP A 380 12.02 14.19 5.28
C TRP A 380 13.19 13.66 4.46
N GLY A 381 14.20 13.07 5.09
CA GLY A 381 15.30 12.37 4.41
C GLY A 381 15.05 10.88 4.15
N ALA A 382 13.97 10.30 4.67
CA ALA A 382 13.79 8.85 4.72
C ALA A 382 12.89 8.32 3.57
N HIS A 383 13.52 7.83 2.49
CA HIS A 383 12.84 7.05 1.43
C HIS A 383 11.49 7.67 0.99
N MET A 384 10.38 6.91 1.01
CA MET A 384 9.04 7.41 0.65
C MET A 384 8.45 8.42 1.64
N MET A 385 8.94 8.47 2.90
CA MET A 385 8.53 9.48 3.87
C MET A 385 9.02 10.89 3.48
N SER A 386 10.01 10.98 2.58
CA SER A 386 10.47 12.26 2.03
C SER A 386 9.36 13.05 1.35
N LEU A 387 8.31 12.40 0.86
CA LEU A 387 7.14 13.04 0.24
C LEU A 387 6.21 13.71 1.26
N THR A 388 6.39 13.45 2.56
CA THR A 388 5.54 13.99 3.62
C THR A 388 5.54 15.52 3.63
N LYS A 389 4.34 16.12 3.60
CA LYS A 389 4.17 17.58 3.56
C LYS A 389 4.10 18.17 4.96
N LEU A 390 3.32 17.56 5.84
CA LEU A 390 3.14 18.00 7.22
C LEU A 390 3.67 16.94 8.19
N ILE A 391 4.61 17.31 9.06
CA ILE A 391 5.03 16.47 10.18
C ILE A 391 4.58 17.12 11.48
N VAL A 392 3.81 16.42 12.31
CA VAL A 392 3.44 16.86 13.66
C VAL A 392 4.21 15.99 14.65
N VAL A 393 5.07 16.59 15.47
CA VAL A 393 5.87 15.86 16.45
C VAL A 393 5.30 16.08 17.84
N VAL A 394 4.94 14.99 18.53
CA VAL A 394 4.37 14.97 19.88
C VAL A 394 5.26 14.20 20.84
N ASP A 395 5.07 14.39 22.15
CA ASP A 395 5.78 13.61 23.18
C ASP A 395 5.38 12.12 23.17
N SER A 396 6.22 11.28 23.77
CA SER A 396 6.07 9.81 23.84
C SER A 396 4.82 9.31 24.55
N ASP A 397 4.14 10.18 25.31
CA ASP A 397 2.92 9.86 26.04
C ASP A 397 1.64 10.34 25.33
N CYS A 398 1.74 10.74 24.05
CA CYS A 398 0.60 10.99 23.18
C CYS A 398 0.29 9.73 22.37
N ASP A 399 -0.97 9.31 22.33
CA ASP A 399 -1.41 8.32 21.35
C ASP A 399 -1.54 8.98 19.97
N VAL A 400 -0.66 8.62 19.03
CA VAL A 400 -0.64 9.18 17.66
C VAL A 400 -1.83 8.73 16.82
N HIS A 401 -2.55 7.69 17.25
CA HIS A 401 -3.77 7.21 16.58
C HIS A 401 -5.03 7.88 17.12
N ASP A 402 -4.97 8.57 18.27
CA ASP A 402 -6.03 9.46 18.74
C ASP A 402 -5.83 10.86 18.16
N LEU A 403 -6.46 11.10 17.00
CA LEU A 403 -6.40 12.39 16.32
C LEU A 403 -6.99 13.54 17.15
N HIS A 404 -7.85 13.26 18.13
CA HIS A 404 -8.36 14.30 19.04
C HIS A 404 -7.29 14.73 20.04
N GLU A 405 -6.57 13.79 20.65
CA GLU A 405 -5.44 14.10 21.52
C GLU A 405 -4.33 14.83 20.75
N VAL A 406 -3.97 14.34 19.55
CA VAL A 406 -2.96 14.96 18.70
C VAL A 406 -3.36 16.39 18.35
N ALA A 407 -4.61 16.63 17.96
CA ALA A 407 -5.09 17.97 17.64
C ALA A 407 -5.03 18.90 18.87
N TRP A 408 -5.46 18.42 20.04
CA TRP A 408 -5.36 19.19 21.29
C TRP A 408 -3.92 19.62 21.59
N ARG A 409 -2.95 18.69 21.46
CA ARG A 409 -1.53 19.01 21.67
C ARG A 409 -0.97 19.91 20.57
N ALA A 410 -1.25 19.65 19.30
CA ALA A 410 -0.72 20.43 18.17
C ALA A 410 -1.26 21.87 18.11
N LEU A 411 -2.48 22.09 18.61
CA LEU A 411 -3.08 23.43 18.69
C LEU A 411 -2.75 24.15 20.02
N GLY A 412 -2.51 23.39 21.10
CA GLY A 412 -2.28 23.94 22.44
C GLY A 412 -0.81 24.12 22.83
N ASN A 413 0.10 23.28 22.33
CA ASN A 413 1.51 23.22 22.74
C ASN A 413 2.46 23.97 21.79
N THR A 414 1.92 24.69 20.81
CA THR A 414 2.70 25.24 19.69
C THR A 414 2.62 26.76 19.67
N ASP A 415 3.79 27.41 19.74
CA ASP A 415 3.96 28.80 19.32
C ASP A 415 4.40 28.80 17.86
N TYR A 416 3.50 29.12 16.93
CA TYR A 416 3.77 28.99 15.50
C TYR A 416 4.93 29.85 14.96
N ALA A 417 5.31 30.94 15.63
CA ALA A 417 6.48 31.72 15.19
C ALA A 417 7.80 31.01 15.54
N ARG A 418 7.81 30.16 16.57
CA ARG A 418 9.00 29.47 17.10
C ARG A 418 9.05 27.99 16.72
N ASP A 419 7.91 27.33 16.71
CA ASP A 419 7.75 25.87 16.70
C ASP A 419 7.32 25.33 15.33
N LEU A 420 7.09 26.22 14.35
CA LEU A 420 6.85 25.87 12.96
C LEU A 420 8.17 25.88 12.18
N THR A 421 8.53 24.76 11.60
CA THR A 421 9.63 24.64 10.64
C THR A 421 9.04 24.58 9.24
N VAL A 422 9.38 25.55 8.38
CA VAL A 422 8.97 25.54 6.97
C VAL A 422 10.19 25.25 6.11
N VAL A 423 10.06 24.27 5.22
CA VAL A 423 11.09 23.92 4.22
C VAL A 423 10.44 23.76 2.86
N GLU A 424 11.25 23.77 1.82
CA GLU A 424 10.84 23.32 0.49
C GLU A 424 11.51 21.99 0.16
N GLY A 425 10.85 21.16 -0.64
CA GLY A 425 11.38 19.86 -1.01
C GLY A 425 10.50 19.09 -1.99
N PRO A 426 10.89 17.85 -2.30
CA PRO A 426 10.14 17.00 -3.21
C PRO A 426 8.76 16.66 -2.65
N VAL A 427 7.73 16.74 -3.48
CA VAL A 427 6.36 16.32 -3.15
C VAL A 427 5.88 15.25 -4.14
N ASP A 428 4.79 14.57 -3.82
CA ASP A 428 4.25 13.51 -4.65
C ASP A 428 3.89 14.00 -6.08
N HIS A 429 3.98 13.11 -7.07
CA HIS A 429 3.58 13.39 -8.46
C HIS A 429 2.17 13.99 -8.50
N LEU A 430 1.27 13.48 -7.65
CA LEU A 430 -0.16 13.77 -7.66
C LEU A 430 -0.55 14.91 -6.70
N ASP A 431 0.42 15.64 -6.14
CA ASP A 431 0.16 16.76 -5.23
C ASP A 431 -0.40 17.98 -5.98
N HIS A 432 -1.72 18.02 -6.11
CA HIS A 432 -2.46 19.13 -6.73
C HIS A 432 -2.34 20.47 -5.97
N ALA A 433 -1.83 20.47 -4.75
CA ALA A 433 -1.68 21.68 -3.94
C ALA A 433 -0.29 22.32 -4.06
N SER A 434 0.68 21.67 -4.72
CA SER A 434 1.97 22.29 -5.01
C SER A 434 1.85 23.25 -6.20
N TYR A 435 2.58 24.37 -6.14
CA TYR A 435 2.61 25.33 -7.24
C TYR A 435 3.47 24.86 -8.42
N GLN A 436 4.41 23.94 -8.16
CA GLN A 436 5.28 23.33 -9.15
C GLN A 436 5.14 21.81 -9.07
N GLN A 437 5.08 21.14 -10.23
CA GLN A 437 5.07 19.69 -10.26
C GLN A 437 6.33 19.15 -9.56
N PHE A 438 6.16 18.19 -8.65
CA PHE A 438 7.23 17.53 -7.88
C PHE A 438 7.97 18.37 -6.83
N TRP A 439 7.67 19.67 -6.69
CA TRP A 439 8.34 20.54 -5.71
C TRP A 439 7.34 21.44 -4.96
N GLY A 440 7.45 21.50 -3.63
CA GLY A 440 6.52 22.28 -2.83
C GLY A 440 6.98 22.56 -1.41
N GLY A 441 6.18 23.38 -0.74
CA GLY A 441 6.36 23.69 0.68
C GLY A 441 5.97 22.52 1.58
N LYS A 442 6.75 22.36 2.65
CA LYS A 442 6.54 21.38 3.72
C LYS A 442 6.60 22.11 5.06
N ALA A 443 5.89 21.57 6.04
CA ALA A 443 5.80 22.14 7.38
C ALA A 443 6.03 21.06 8.44
N GLY A 444 6.76 21.42 9.48
CA GLY A 444 6.97 20.62 10.68
C GLY A 444 6.44 21.40 11.87
N ILE A 445 5.54 20.80 12.66
CA ILE A 445 5.00 21.37 13.89
C ILE A 445 5.62 20.64 15.06
N ASP A 446 6.38 21.35 15.88
CA ASP A 446 6.83 20.85 17.18
C ASP A 446 5.70 21.08 18.20
N ALA A 447 4.94 20.02 18.48
CA ALA A 447 3.87 19.99 19.48
C ALA A 447 4.33 19.34 20.81
N THR A 448 5.64 19.14 20.98
CA THR A 448 6.22 18.56 22.21
C THR A 448 6.20 19.55 23.38
N ARG A 449 6.38 19.07 24.61
CA ARG A 449 6.62 19.95 25.76
C ARG A 449 7.88 20.78 25.55
N LYS A 450 7.82 22.08 25.84
CA LYS A 450 8.96 23.00 25.61
C LYS A 450 9.83 23.12 26.84
N TRP A 451 11.13 23.00 26.65
CA TRP A 451 12.11 23.02 27.74
C TRP A 451 12.73 24.41 27.93
N PRO A 452 13.24 24.75 29.13
CA PRO A 452 13.95 26.01 29.36
C PRO A 452 15.10 26.24 28.37
N GLU A 453 15.85 25.18 28.04
CA GLU A 453 16.96 25.21 27.10
C GLU A 453 16.51 25.46 25.64
N GLU A 454 15.21 25.34 25.35
CA GLU A 454 14.62 25.69 24.05
C GLU A 454 14.16 27.15 23.99
N GLY A 455 14.38 27.91 25.07
CA GLY A 455 13.97 29.31 25.21
C GLY A 455 12.58 29.48 25.81
N TYR A 456 12.03 28.47 26.47
CA TYR A 456 10.75 28.60 27.18
C TYR A 456 10.95 29.26 28.55
N THR A 457 10.50 30.51 28.69
CA THR A 457 10.83 31.39 29.83
C THR A 457 9.63 31.80 30.68
N ARG A 458 8.47 31.16 30.52
CA ARG A 458 7.28 31.50 31.33
C ARG A 458 7.50 31.11 32.80
N ASP A 459 7.09 32.01 33.70
CA ASP A 459 7.10 31.76 35.14
C ASP A 459 6.31 30.47 35.46
N GLY A 460 6.89 29.61 36.31
CA GLY A 460 6.33 28.30 36.63
C GLY A 460 6.70 27.17 35.66
N GLY A 461 7.43 27.45 34.58
CA GLY A 461 7.88 26.44 33.62
C GLY A 461 6.74 25.92 32.72
N TRP A 462 7.02 24.82 32.02
CA TRP A 462 6.00 24.17 31.20
C TRP A 462 4.90 23.60 32.11
N PRO A 463 3.61 23.87 31.84
CA PRO A 463 2.54 23.43 32.72
C PRO A 463 2.42 21.90 32.77
N GLU A 464 2.06 21.38 33.94
CA GLU A 464 1.75 19.96 34.11
C GLU A 464 0.41 19.61 33.44
N MET A 465 0.32 18.39 32.92
CA MET A 465 -0.90 17.88 32.30
C MET A 465 -1.92 17.50 33.37
N VAL A 466 -3.18 17.88 33.17
CA VAL A 466 -4.27 17.45 34.04
C VAL A 466 -4.54 15.97 33.78
N LEU A 467 -4.34 15.14 34.81
CA LEU A 467 -4.57 13.70 34.79
C LEU A 467 -5.55 13.31 35.90
N SER A 468 -6.29 12.23 35.70
CA SER A 468 -7.08 11.64 36.77
C SER A 468 -6.18 11.03 37.84
N ASP A 469 -6.63 11.04 39.09
CA ASP A 469 -5.99 10.26 40.15
C ASP A 469 -6.04 8.75 39.77
N PRO A 470 -4.88 8.05 39.69
CA PRO A 470 -4.84 6.68 39.17
C PRO A 470 -5.66 5.67 39.98
N GLU A 471 -5.70 5.81 41.32
CA GLU A 471 -6.45 4.91 42.18
C GLU A 471 -7.96 5.08 41.99
N THR A 472 -8.39 6.33 41.83
CA THR A 472 -9.77 6.71 41.54
C THR A 472 -10.18 6.19 40.17
N ALA A 473 -9.37 6.42 39.12
CA ALA A 473 -9.63 5.93 37.77
C ALA A 473 -9.79 4.40 37.74
N ALA A 474 -8.86 3.66 38.34
CA ALA A 474 -8.94 2.21 38.42
C ALA A 474 -10.16 1.71 39.22
N THR A 475 -10.59 2.46 40.23
CA THR A 475 -11.82 2.17 40.97
C THR A 475 -13.06 2.39 40.13
N VAL A 476 -13.11 3.48 39.36
CA VAL A 476 -14.19 3.78 38.42
C VAL A 476 -14.27 2.69 37.33
N ASP A 477 -13.14 2.29 36.76
CA ASP A 477 -13.10 1.22 35.73
C ASP A 477 -13.68 -0.10 36.24
N ARG A 478 -13.28 -0.53 37.46
CA ARG A 478 -13.82 -1.76 38.07
C ARG A 478 -15.32 -1.68 38.29
N ARG A 479 -15.84 -0.49 38.58
CA ARG A 479 -17.25 -0.24 38.88
C ARG A 479 -18.05 0.24 37.67
N TRP A 480 -17.45 0.35 36.48
CA TRP A 480 -18.08 1.01 35.33
C TRP A 480 -19.48 0.44 35.02
N LYS A 481 -19.58 -0.88 34.99
CA LYS A 481 -20.85 -1.61 34.78
C LYS A 481 -21.88 -1.37 35.89
N GLU A 482 -21.45 -1.11 37.13
CA GLU A 482 -22.37 -0.79 38.24
C GLU A 482 -23.07 0.55 38.03
N TYR A 483 -22.46 1.47 37.28
CA TYR A 483 -23.05 2.77 36.96
C TYR A 483 -24.09 2.72 35.84
N GLY A 484 -24.22 1.58 35.13
CA GLY A 484 -25.11 1.44 33.99
C GLY A 484 -24.66 2.19 32.73
N LEU A 485 -23.35 2.49 32.65
CA LEU A 485 -22.68 3.14 31.52
C LEU A 485 -21.87 2.15 30.67
#